data_AF-A0A968I5F6-F1
#
_entry.id   AF-A0A968I5F6-F1
#
_cell.length_a   1.000
_cell.length_b   1.000
_cell.length_c   1.000
_cell.angle_alpha   90.00
_cell.angle_beta   90.00
_cell.angle_gamma   90.00
#
_symmetry.space_group_name_H-M   'P 1'
#
loop_
_entity.id
_entity.type
_entity.pdbx_description
1 polymer ?
#
loop_
_entity_poly.entity_id
_entity_poly.type
_entity_poly.pdbx_seq_one_letter_code
_entity_poly.pdbx_strand_id
1 'polypeptide(L)'
;MRTNVIASSLIILSLSLLGLVVAQSQPRPAPVQQLRGLWVDAFGPGFKTPQEADALVAYARSLRLNALFVQVGRRMDCFCNRASVPRSADPLLARNFDPLEYVIQKRTRLAFRCTRGSSPRPRSTPPNPR
;
A
#
# COMPACT_ATOMS: atom_id res chain seq x y z
N MET A 1 -36.60 6.76 57.11
CA MET A 1 -36.65 5.66 56.11
C MET A 1 -37.16 6.10 54.74
N ARG A 2 -38.17 6.98 54.61
CA ARG A 2 -38.72 7.43 53.31
C ARG A 2 -37.80 8.36 52.48
N THR A 3 -36.93 9.14 53.12
CA THR A 3 -36.02 10.10 52.47
C THR A 3 -34.85 9.44 51.73
N ASN A 4 -34.34 8.30 52.24
CA ASN A 4 -33.22 7.58 51.62
C ASN A 4 -33.64 6.88 50.30
N VAL A 5 -34.92 6.53 50.14
CA VAL A 5 -35.43 5.88 48.92
C VAL A 5 -35.56 6.87 47.76
N ILE A 6 -35.91 8.13 48.06
CA ILE A 6 -36.05 9.20 47.06
C ILE A 6 -34.65 9.65 46.56
N ALA A 7 -33.68 9.79 47.46
CA ALA A 7 -32.31 10.14 47.11
C ALA A 7 -31.64 9.08 46.21
N SER A 8 -31.82 7.79 46.52
CA SER A 8 -31.29 6.69 45.70
C SER A 8 -31.95 6.61 44.32
N SER A 9 -33.25 6.94 44.22
CA SER A 9 -33.97 6.92 42.93
C SER A 9 -33.52 8.04 41.99
N LEU A 10 -33.19 9.22 42.52
CA LEU A 10 -32.68 10.36 41.73
C LEU A 10 -31.24 10.13 41.22
N ILE A 11 -30.41 9.42 42.00
CA ILE A 11 -29.03 9.05 41.59
C ILE A 11 -29.04 7.98 40.49
N ILE A 12 -29.95 7.01 40.57
CA ILE A 12 -30.08 5.97 39.53
C ILE A 12 -30.64 6.56 38.23
N LEU A 13 -31.56 7.54 38.32
CA LEU A 13 -32.11 8.23 37.15
C LEU A 13 -31.07 9.13 36.46
N SER A 14 -30.19 9.80 37.23
CA SER A 14 -29.13 10.65 36.68
C SER A 14 -27.97 9.85 36.06
N LEU A 15 -27.61 8.69 36.63
CA LEU A 15 -26.64 7.78 36.00
C LEU A 15 -27.16 7.19 34.69
N SER A 16 -28.46 6.93 34.60
CA SER A 16 -29.09 6.38 33.38
C SER A 16 -29.13 7.40 32.24
N LEU A 17 -29.27 8.69 32.53
CA LEU A 17 -29.22 9.76 31.51
C LEU A 17 -27.80 10.02 30.97
N LEU A 18 -26.76 9.78 31.76
CA LEU A 18 -25.36 9.98 31.33
C LEU A 18 -24.86 8.86 30.39
N GLY A 19 -25.43 7.66 30.47
CA GLY A 19 -25.04 6.50 29.64
C GLY A 19 -25.57 6.53 28.20
N LEU A 20 -26.68 7.25 27.93
CA LEU A 20 -27.32 7.25 26.60
C LEU A 20 -26.64 8.17 25.56
N VAL A 21 -25.77 9.08 25.99
CA VAL A 21 -25.10 10.06 25.11
C VAL A 21 -23.81 9.51 24.48
N VAL A 22 -23.40 8.27 24.78
CA VAL A 22 -22.36 7.58 24.02
C VAL A 22 -23.00 6.90 22.80
N ALA A 23 -23.52 7.72 21.87
CA ALA A 23 -23.81 7.27 20.53
C ALA A 23 -22.48 6.84 19.90
N GLN A 24 -22.32 5.53 19.75
CA GLN A 24 -21.11 4.91 19.25
C GLN A 24 -20.80 5.45 17.84
N SER A 25 -19.77 6.28 17.72
CA SER A 25 -19.11 6.51 16.44
C SER A 25 -18.29 5.27 16.10
N GLN A 26 -18.97 4.17 15.73
CA GLN A 26 -18.32 3.01 15.13
C GLN A 26 -17.63 3.50 13.85
N PRO A 27 -16.30 3.32 13.69
CA PRO A 27 -15.64 3.61 12.44
C PRO A 27 -16.31 2.78 11.35
N ARG A 28 -17.02 3.43 10.41
CA ARG A 28 -17.55 2.72 9.25
C ARG A 28 -16.35 2.14 8.51
N PRO A 29 -16.34 0.83 8.18
CA PRO A 29 -15.34 0.28 7.28
C PRO A 29 -15.31 1.14 6.02
N ALA A 30 -14.11 1.63 5.65
CA ALA A 30 -13.97 2.39 4.42
C ALA A 30 -14.52 1.54 3.25
N PRO A 31 -15.26 2.13 2.31
CA PRO A 31 -15.77 1.39 1.17
C PRO A 31 -14.59 0.75 0.43
N VAL A 32 -14.66 -0.56 0.23
CA VAL A 32 -13.62 -1.31 -0.50
C VAL A 32 -13.67 -0.87 -1.96
N GLN A 33 -12.66 -0.14 -2.43
CA GLN A 33 -12.56 0.17 -3.86
C GLN A 33 -12.29 -1.11 -4.67
N GLN A 34 -13.07 -1.34 -5.72
CA GLN A 34 -12.83 -2.41 -6.69
C GLN A 34 -11.44 -2.25 -7.31
N LEU A 35 -10.62 -3.31 -7.25
CA LEU A 35 -9.33 -3.37 -7.92
C LEU A 35 -9.52 -3.48 -9.44
N ARG A 36 -8.93 -2.55 -10.19
CA ARG A 36 -8.85 -2.56 -11.65
C ARG A 36 -7.40 -2.36 -12.03
N GLY A 37 -6.70 -3.47 -12.28
CA GLY A 37 -5.27 -3.47 -12.50
C GLY A 37 -4.86 -3.93 -13.88
N LEU A 38 -3.68 -3.49 -14.31
CA LEU A 38 -2.97 -4.04 -15.46
C LEU A 38 -1.68 -4.73 -14.98
N TRP A 39 -1.46 -5.96 -15.41
CA TRP A 39 -0.16 -6.61 -15.27
C TRP A 39 0.74 -6.19 -16.42
N VAL A 40 1.98 -5.82 -16.11
CA VAL A 40 2.98 -5.35 -17.08
C VAL A 40 4.20 -6.25 -16.93
N ASP A 41 4.45 -7.08 -17.94
CA ASP A 41 5.60 -7.96 -17.98
C ASP A 41 6.86 -7.24 -18.48
N ALA A 42 8.03 -7.77 -18.16
CA ALA A 42 9.32 -7.25 -18.60
C ALA A 42 9.79 -7.82 -19.96
N PHE A 43 9.05 -8.75 -20.56
CA PHE A 43 9.42 -9.37 -21.83
C PHE A 43 9.13 -8.40 -22.98
N GLY A 44 7.97 -7.75 -22.97
CA GLY A 44 7.57 -6.71 -23.92
C GLY A 44 8.10 -5.30 -23.60
N PRO A 45 7.72 -4.30 -24.44
CA PRO A 45 7.87 -2.89 -24.11
C PRO A 45 6.85 -2.47 -23.04
N GLY A 46 7.09 -1.33 -22.39
CA GLY A 46 6.07 -0.70 -21.54
C GLY A 46 6.63 0.11 -20.39
N PHE A 47 7.87 -0.14 -19.98
CA PHE A 47 8.49 0.64 -18.92
C PHE A 47 10.02 0.70 -19.01
N LYS A 48 10.64 0.22 -20.11
CA LYS A 48 12.11 0.15 -20.24
C LYS A 48 12.75 1.50 -20.53
N THR A 49 11.95 2.46 -20.98
CA THR A 49 12.33 3.85 -21.22
C THR A 49 11.33 4.82 -20.57
N PRO A 50 11.71 6.09 -20.36
CA PRO A 50 10.78 7.11 -19.86
C PRO A 50 9.52 7.25 -20.74
N GLN A 51 9.68 7.22 -22.06
CA GLN A 51 8.57 7.37 -23.01
C GLN A 51 7.60 6.20 -22.93
N GLU A 52 8.11 4.97 -22.84
CA GLU A 52 7.28 3.79 -22.65
C GLU A 52 6.50 3.86 -21.33
N ALA A 53 7.19 4.19 -20.23
CA ALA A 53 6.56 4.30 -18.92
C ALA A 53 5.46 5.38 -18.90
N ASP A 54 5.66 6.49 -19.60
CA ASP A 54 4.68 7.56 -19.72
C ASP A 54 3.46 7.13 -20.53
N ALA A 55 3.68 6.45 -21.65
CA ALA A 55 2.61 5.88 -22.46
C ALA A 55 1.82 4.84 -21.67
N LEU A 56 2.49 3.96 -20.92
CA LEU A 56 1.85 2.97 -20.05
C LEU A 56 0.96 3.62 -18.98
N VAL A 57 1.46 4.65 -18.30
CA VAL A 57 0.68 5.35 -17.27
C VAL A 57 -0.51 6.09 -17.89
N ALA A 58 -0.34 6.72 -19.05
CA ALA A 58 -1.43 7.38 -19.78
C ALA A 58 -2.50 6.36 -20.21
N TYR A 59 -2.09 5.21 -20.73
CA TYR A 59 -2.97 4.11 -21.12
C TYR A 59 -3.74 3.54 -19.92
N ALA A 60 -3.08 3.32 -18.79
CA ALA A 60 -3.76 2.87 -17.58
C ALA A 60 -4.80 3.87 -17.07
N ARG A 61 -4.51 5.18 -17.22
CA ARG A 61 -5.45 6.25 -16.87
C ARG A 61 -6.63 6.31 -17.82
N SER A 62 -6.44 6.15 -19.13
CA SER A 62 -7.56 6.16 -20.10
C SER A 62 -8.55 5.03 -19.85
N LEU A 63 -8.06 3.88 -19.38
CA LEU A 63 -8.86 2.73 -18.96
C LEU A 63 -9.43 2.83 -17.53
N ARG A 64 -9.21 3.94 -16.82
CA ARG A 64 -9.64 4.16 -15.43
C ARG A 64 -9.17 3.06 -14.46
N LEU A 65 -7.97 2.52 -14.70
CA LEU A 65 -7.32 1.55 -13.82
C LEU A 65 -6.77 2.25 -12.57
N ASN A 66 -6.76 1.52 -11.46
CA ASN A 66 -6.23 1.97 -10.16
C ASN A 66 -5.05 1.13 -9.67
N ALA A 67 -4.60 0.16 -10.47
CA ALA A 67 -3.42 -0.64 -10.20
C ALA A 67 -2.62 -0.96 -11.48
N LEU A 68 -1.33 -1.18 -11.27
CA LEU A 68 -0.29 -1.56 -12.23
C LEU A 68 0.62 -2.54 -11.49
N PHE A 69 0.69 -3.77 -11.94
CA PHE A 69 1.55 -4.80 -11.39
C PHE A 69 2.74 -4.96 -12.33
N VAL A 70 3.81 -4.22 -12.07
CA VAL A 70 4.99 -4.20 -12.96
C VAL A 70 5.96 -5.29 -12.51
N GLN A 71 6.17 -6.28 -13.37
CA GLN A 71 7.14 -7.33 -13.19
C GLN A 71 8.54 -6.78 -13.51
N VAL A 72 9.26 -6.33 -12.49
CA VAL A 72 10.59 -5.73 -12.68
C VAL A 72 11.74 -6.73 -12.74
N GLY A 73 11.47 -8.03 -12.66
CA GLY A 73 12.48 -9.10 -12.80
C GLY A 73 12.01 -10.20 -13.73
N ARG A 74 12.92 -10.73 -14.57
CA ARG A 74 12.61 -11.83 -15.50
C ARG A 74 13.30 -13.11 -15.10
N ARG A 75 14.63 -13.07 -15.01
CA ARG A 75 15.50 -14.23 -14.74
C ARG A 75 16.76 -13.78 -14.00
N MET A 76 16.72 -13.83 -12.66
CA MET A 76 17.82 -13.39 -11.79
C MET A 76 18.37 -12.00 -12.15
N ASP A 77 17.52 -11.11 -12.67
CA ASP A 77 17.86 -9.74 -13.05
C ASP A 77 16.79 -8.75 -12.57
N CYS A 78 17.13 -7.47 -12.51
CA CYS A 78 16.19 -6.39 -12.15
C CYS A 78 16.26 -5.22 -13.14
N PHE A 79 15.11 -4.67 -13.49
CA PHE A 79 14.95 -3.37 -14.15
C PHE A 79 14.96 -2.24 -13.11
N CYS A 80 15.97 -2.24 -12.25
CA CYS A 80 16.06 -1.43 -11.03
C CYS A 80 17.53 -1.13 -10.74
N ASN A 81 17.86 0.04 -10.19
CA ASN A 81 19.25 0.34 -9.79
C ASN A 81 19.60 -0.26 -8.42
N ARG A 82 18.61 -0.44 -7.55
CA ARG A 82 18.80 -0.91 -6.16
C ARG A 82 18.22 -2.33 -5.99
N ALA A 83 19.02 -3.34 -6.29
CA ALA A 83 18.65 -4.75 -6.18
C ALA A 83 19.83 -5.62 -5.68
N SER A 84 19.52 -6.77 -5.08
CA SER A 84 20.52 -7.80 -4.72
C SER A 84 20.88 -8.73 -5.87
N VAL A 85 20.21 -8.56 -7.01
CA VAL A 85 20.46 -9.28 -8.26
C VAL A 85 21.06 -8.33 -9.28
N PRO A 86 21.79 -8.85 -10.29
CA PRO A 86 22.30 -8.03 -11.38
C PRO A 86 21.23 -7.16 -12.04
N ARG A 87 21.66 -5.99 -12.51
CA ARG A 87 20.82 -5.16 -13.36
C ARG A 87 20.58 -5.87 -14.70
N SER A 88 19.38 -5.73 -15.25
CA SER A 88 19.04 -6.34 -16.53
C SER A 88 19.95 -5.83 -17.65
N ALA A 89 20.46 -6.77 -18.46
CA ALA A 89 21.24 -6.50 -19.65
C ALA A 89 20.35 -6.31 -20.91
N ASP A 90 19.05 -6.05 -20.72
CA ASP A 90 18.12 -5.82 -21.82
C ASP A 90 18.60 -4.62 -22.68
N PRO A 91 18.82 -4.79 -23.99
CA PRO A 91 19.33 -3.71 -24.84
C PRO A 91 18.33 -2.56 -25.01
N LEU A 92 17.04 -2.79 -24.74
CA LEU A 92 16.00 -1.76 -24.80
C LEU A 92 15.93 -0.94 -23.51
N LEU A 93 16.62 -1.34 -22.45
CA LEU A 93 16.68 -0.59 -21.20
C LEU A 93 17.50 0.68 -21.39
N ALA A 94 16.87 1.84 -21.17
CA ALA A 94 17.56 3.11 -21.28
C ALA A 94 18.76 3.21 -20.32
N ARG A 95 19.85 3.83 -20.80
CA ARG A 95 21.05 4.10 -19.99
C ARG A 95 20.72 5.07 -18.85
N ASN A 96 21.33 4.84 -17.69
CA ASN A 96 21.14 5.67 -16.47
C ASN A 96 19.68 5.85 -16.02
N PHE A 97 18.79 4.96 -16.45
CA PHE A 97 17.37 5.03 -16.13
C PHE A 97 17.00 3.97 -15.08
N ASP A 98 16.21 4.33 -14.07
CA ASP A 98 15.62 3.36 -13.14
C ASP A 98 14.13 3.20 -13.44
N PRO A 99 13.73 2.16 -14.20
CA PRO A 99 12.33 1.91 -14.54
C PRO A 99 11.41 1.80 -13.32
N LEU A 100 11.86 1.10 -12.27
CA LEU A 100 11.07 0.89 -11.06
C LEU A 100 10.82 2.23 -10.35
N GLU A 101 11.89 3.00 -10.11
CA GLU A 101 11.79 4.29 -9.44
C GLU A 101 10.91 5.25 -10.25
N TYR A 102 11.09 5.29 -11.56
CA TYR A 102 10.33 6.18 -12.45
C TYR A 102 8.83 5.87 -12.43
N VAL A 103 8.46 4.59 -12.55
CA VAL A 103 7.05 4.18 -12.50
C VAL A 103 6.44 4.44 -11.11
N ILE A 104 7.19 4.25 -10.02
CA ILE A 104 6.72 4.59 -8.67
C ILE A 104 6.47 6.10 -8.54
N GLN A 105 7.40 6.93 -9.01
CA GLN A 105 7.29 8.39 -8.91
C GLN A 105 6.09 8.93 -9.69
N LYS A 106 5.76 8.33 -10.85
CA LYS A 106 4.59 8.69 -11.67
C LYS A 106 3.26 8.33 -11.01
N ARG A 107 3.29 7.56 -9.91
CA ARG A 107 2.18 6.72 -9.48
C ARG A 107 1.97 6.80 -7.96
N THR A 108 1.62 7.99 -7.48
CA THR A 108 1.41 8.29 -6.06
C THR A 108 0.15 7.64 -5.43
N ARG A 109 -0.62 6.82 -6.15
CA ARG A 109 -1.88 6.26 -5.61
C ARG A 109 -2.31 4.89 -6.10
N LEU A 110 -1.38 4.13 -6.64
CA LEU A 110 -1.67 2.77 -7.03
C LEU A 110 -0.80 1.87 -6.14
N ALA A 111 -1.35 0.75 -5.69
CA ALA A 111 -0.65 -0.19 -4.80
C ALA A 111 0.48 -0.89 -5.60
N PHE A 112 1.74 -0.65 -5.25
CA PHE A 112 2.88 -1.33 -5.87
C PHE A 112 3.31 -2.44 -4.93
N ARG A 113 3.06 -3.69 -5.29
CA ARG A 113 3.61 -4.84 -4.57
C ARG A 113 4.75 -5.41 -5.39
N CYS A 114 5.94 -4.84 -5.19
CA CYS A 114 7.16 -5.54 -5.55
C CYS A 114 7.23 -6.75 -4.61
N THR A 115 7.05 -7.97 -5.12
CA THR A 115 7.54 -9.15 -4.43
C THR A 115 9.07 -9.12 -4.54
N ARG A 116 9.70 -8.18 -3.82
CA ARG A 116 11.09 -8.32 -3.44
C ARG A 116 11.15 -9.68 -2.75
N GLY A 117 11.96 -10.60 -3.24
CA GLY A 117 12.36 -11.77 -2.47
C GLY A 117 13.18 -11.31 -1.26
N SER A 118 12.55 -10.57 -0.35
CA SER A 118 13.12 -10.19 0.92
C SER A 118 12.94 -11.41 1.80
N SER A 119 14.01 -12.17 1.99
CA SER A 119 14.23 -12.81 3.28
C SER A 119 13.93 -11.76 4.36
N PRO A 120 13.09 -12.06 5.36
CA PRO A 120 12.84 -11.14 6.46
C PRO A 120 14.18 -10.72 7.05
N ARG A 121 14.44 -9.42 7.19
CA ARG A 121 15.55 -8.99 8.05
C ARG A 121 15.32 -9.64 9.42
N PRO A 122 16.26 -10.42 9.97
CA PRO A 122 16.10 -10.92 11.33
C PRO A 122 15.91 -9.69 12.22
N ARG A 123 14.85 -9.72 13.05
CA ARG A 123 14.70 -8.75 14.13
C ARG A 123 16.01 -8.78 14.91
N SER A 124 16.69 -7.64 15.01
CA SER A 124 17.83 -7.50 15.92
C SER A 124 17.35 -7.90 17.31
N THR A 125 17.80 -9.05 17.79
CA THR A 125 17.58 -9.47 19.17
C THR A 125 18.23 -8.41 20.06
N PRO A 126 17.52 -7.83 21.04
CA PRO A 126 18.14 -6.91 21.98
C PRO A 126 19.27 -7.65 22.74
N PRO A 127 20.35 -6.96 23.12
CA PRO A 127 21.46 -7.57 23.81
C PRO A 127 21.01 -8.15 25.15
N ASN A 128 21.46 -9.37 25.43
CA ASN A 128 21.20 -10.08 26.69
C ASN A 128 21.75 -9.27 27.88
N PRO A 129 20.92 -8.81 28.83
CA PRO A 129 21.42 -8.24 30.06
C PRO A 129 22.04 -9.38 30.87
N ARG A 130 23.35 -9.28 31.12
CA ARG A 130 24.08 -10.20 32.00
C ARG A 130 23.52 -10.19 33.41
#